data_AF-A0A9E1Y8U9-F1
#
_entry.id   AF-A0A9E1Y8U9-F1
#
_cell.length_a   1.000
_cell.length_b   1.000
_cell.length_c   1.000
_cell.angle_alpha   90.00
_cell.angle_beta   90.00
_cell.angle_gamma   90.00
#
_symmetry.space_group_name_H-M   'P 1'
#
loop_
_entity.id
_entity.type
_entity.pdbx_description
1 polymer ?
#
loop_
_entity_poly.entity_id
_entity_poly.type
_entity_poly.pdbx_seq_one_letter_code
_entity_poly.pdbx_strand_id
1 'polypeptide(L)'
;TENGELITVQQLIDNGDEVVIADPISGISYGGTTAKFYPNKGGKPFINSFAHHGRKYHIAEIGQKPPGADALKIAAGIKFLIEQWGMCDVADCKINTENIQKIIECSFWNPQQSKFYTMTEKNTLNIYSVADVLGAVIAEHGALLDKKYLYSFASNATESKEISGLIKSCEAQLLNYLKRHSQRSNIEMRVDMFATKPRVEMRAELARIVYLHTPYKTPLVRNERVIADFKEHFPLLDDFLDFIIASRFARDRKRSYLWFKCETNWGKGFLMGLLDELDMTVELSVKEVEAMLEGKPVGKSMSDFKNTIAMVFDEFKTVKSEIKQLQSHISLAPKNQLNFKAEIYAKLFFSAEDVPSLVGEHGVEDQFLNRFTHFNMIGQIDSRPLYQTIGQAAYMDGLVPYVCDYFNTAITDYVALGKTQAEKKAELFLKGFMHRHGLGNFHNKLSDGIDVVVRELAQHIRDTQAFNTSVIKSVHGLFLRNADKFIQDYINDQYSESGKTMIGFKRSVISKKLSLGGKGSQAHRIPGRSTPTTRAILVNPALYDDSDNDIEDGIAHYANSL
;
A
#
# COMPACT_ATOMS: atom_id res chain seq x y z
N THR A 1 9.52 15.22 -42.76
CA THR A 1 9.60 15.41 -44.23
C THR A 1 10.30 14.21 -44.85
N GLU A 2 10.39 14.11 -46.19
CA GLU A 2 11.16 13.04 -46.86
C GLU A 2 12.64 12.99 -46.41
N ASN A 3 13.15 14.10 -45.89
CA ASN A 3 14.51 14.22 -45.35
C ASN A 3 14.62 13.90 -43.84
N GLY A 4 13.57 13.37 -43.21
CA GLY A 4 13.55 13.05 -41.78
C GLY A 4 13.38 14.25 -40.84
N GLU A 5 13.13 15.45 -41.37
CA GLU A 5 12.94 16.66 -40.57
C GLU A 5 11.58 16.64 -39.84
N LEU A 6 11.59 16.99 -38.55
CA LEU A 6 10.38 17.10 -37.73
C LEU A 6 9.71 18.45 -37.98
N ILE A 7 8.46 18.43 -38.41
CA ILE A 7 7.63 19.61 -38.63
C ILE A 7 6.36 19.50 -37.79
N THR A 8 5.85 20.62 -37.29
CA THR A 8 4.62 20.67 -36.50
C THR A 8 3.39 20.70 -37.41
N VAL A 9 2.23 20.31 -36.87
CA VAL A 9 0.94 20.37 -37.58
C VAL A 9 0.60 21.83 -37.96
N GLN A 10 0.96 22.80 -37.11
CA GLN A 10 0.76 24.22 -37.41
C GLN A 10 1.59 24.66 -38.62
N GLN A 11 2.87 24.25 -38.69
CA GLN A 11 3.73 24.53 -39.85
C GLN A 11 3.18 23.92 -41.15
N LEU A 12 2.55 22.75 -41.08
CA LEU A 12 1.86 22.14 -42.22
C LEU A 12 0.61 22.93 -42.66
N ILE A 13 -0.13 23.49 -41.70
CA ILE A 13 -1.32 24.30 -41.96
C ILE A 13 -0.94 25.66 -42.58
N ASP A 14 0.10 26.30 -42.05
CA ASP A 14 0.56 27.62 -42.46
C ASP A 14 1.10 27.62 -43.90
N ASN A 15 1.72 26.52 -44.33
CA ASN A 15 2.25 26.34 -45.69
C ASN A 15 1.16 26.14 -46.77
N GLY A 16 -0.09 25.90 -46.38
CA GLY A 16 -1.26 26.04 -47.25
C GLY A 16 -1.48 25.00 -48.35
N ASP A 17 -0.52 24.13 -48.63
CA ASP A 17 -0.57 23.15 -49.73
C ASP A 17 -0.81 21.70 -49.24
N GLU A 18 -1.25 20.82 -50.15
CA GLU A 18 -1.31 19.37 -49.90
C GLU A 18 0.10 18.82 -49.64
N VAL A 19 0.34 18.24 -48.47
CA VAL A 19 1.65 17.66 -48.14
C VAL A 19 1.58 16.14 -48.16
N VAL A 20 2.48 15.54 -48.92
CA VAL A 20 2.67 14.09 -48.96
C VAL A 20 3.37 13.64 -47.67
N ILE A 21 2.78 12.68 -46.97
CA ILE A 21 3.30 12.16 -45.71
C ILE A 21 3.29 10.63 -45.71
N ALA A 22 4.07 10.03 -44.81
CA ALA A 22 4.00 8.59 -44.54
C ALA A 22 2.64 8.22 -43.92
N ASP A 23 2.20 6.97 -44.11
CA ASP A 23 0.96 6.48 -43.52
C ASP A 23 0.98 6.59 -41.98
N PRO A 24 -0.08 7.14 -41.34
CA PRO A 24 -0.08 7.36 -39.89
C PRO A 24 -0.19 6.08 -39.05
N ILE A 25 -0.53 4.93 -39.64
CA ILE A 25 -0.66 3.64 -38.94
C ILE A 25 0.54 2.74 -39.25
N SER A 26 0.86 2.60 -40.54
CA SER A 26 1.88 1.66 -41.02
C SER A 26 3.27 2.29 -41.15
N GLY A 27 3.38 3.62 -41.04
CA GLY A 27 4.64 4.35 -41.12
C GLY A 27 5.32 4.23 -42.49
N ILE A 28 6.66 4.20 -42.49
CA ILE A 28 7.50 4.21 -43.70
C ILE A 28 7.48 2.86 -44.46
N SER A 29 6.92 1.81 -43.85
CA SER A 29 6.93 0.43 -44.39
C SER A 29 6.21 0.29 -45.75
N TYR A 30 5.34 1.23 -46.10
CA TYR A 30 4.61 1.26 -47.37
C TYR A 30 5.14 2.31 -48.37
N GLY A 31 6.24 3.01 -48.05
CA GLY A 31 6.81 4.09 -48.87
C GLY A 31 6.34 5.49 -48.44
N GLY A 32 7.20 6.49 -48.71
CA GLY A 32 7.04 7.87 -48.22
C GLY A 32 5.85 8.66 -48.78
N THR A 33 5.13 8.11 -49.76
CA THR A 33 4.05 8.79 -50.49
C THR A 33 2.66 8.17 -50.33
N THR A 34 2.41 7.49 -49.21
CA THR A 34 1.21 6.65 -49.02
C THR A 34 0.06 7.32 -48.28
N ALA A 35 0.24 8.55 -47.83
CA ALA A 35 -0.84 9.38 -47.35
C ALA A 35 -0.66 10.85 -47.78
N LYS A 36 -1.77 11.59 -47.83
CA LYS A 36 -1.79 13.03 -48.10
C LYS A 36 -2.44 13.77 -46.93
N PHE A 37 -1.76 14.78 -46.42
CA PHE A 37 -2.30 15.72 -45.46
C PHE A 37 -3.07 16.84 -46.18
N TYR A 38 -4.28 17.09 -45.71
CA TYR A 38 -5.16 18.14 -46.18
C TYR A 38 -5.38 19.15 -45.04
N PRO A 39 -4.79 20.36 -45.13
CA PRO A 39 -4.94 21.39 -44.10
C PRO A 39 -6.38 21.92 -44.00
N ASN A 40 -7.15 21.87 -45.10
CA ASN A 40 -8.56 22.23 -45.19
C ASN A 40 -8.89 23.60 -44.56
N LYS A 41 -8.55 24.71 -45.25
CA LYS A 41 -8.64 26.12 -44.78
C LYS A 41 -10.05 26.65 -44.39
N GLY A 42 -11.05 25.79 -44.22
CA GLY A 42 -12.39 26.10 -43.70
C GLY A 42 -13.04 24.96 -42.91
N GLY A 43 -12.29 23.91 -42.56
CA GLY A 43 -12.79 22.73 -41.84
C GLY A 43 -11.69 22.04 -41.02
N LYS A 44 -11.97 20.86 -40.47
CA LYS A 44 -10.94 20.11 -39.72
C LYS A 44 -9.89 19.53 -40.68
N PRO A 45 -8.58 19.68 -40.41
CA PRO A 45 -7.55 19.04 -41.20
C PRO A 45 -7.69 17.51 -41.12
N PHE A 46 -7.28 16.82 -42.18
CA PHE A 46 -7.34 15.36 -42.24
C PHE A 46 -6.20 14.77 -43.07
N ILE A 47 -5.89 13.51 -42.83
CA ILE A 47 -4.92 12.70 -43.56
C ILE A 47 -5.70 11.67 -44.36
N ASN A 48 -5.55 11.66 -45.68
CA ASN A 48 -6.08 10.60 -46.53
C ASN A 48 -5.00 9.53 -46.74
N SER A 49 -5.25 8.30 -46.29
CA SER A 49 -4.33 7.18 -46.50
C SER A 49 -4.72 6.38 -47.73
N PHE A 50 -3.79 6.25 -48.67
CA PHE A 50 -3.93 5.37 -49.83
C PHE A 50 -3.60 3.91 -49.49
N ALA A 51 -2.79 3.67 -48.45
CA ALA A 51 -2.52 2.32 -47.96
C ALA A 51 -3.76 1.66 -47.33
N HIS A 52 -4.68 2.46 -46.78
CA HIS A 52 -5.93 1.98 -46.17
C HIS A 52 -7.16 2.35 -47.00
N HIS A 53 -7.12 2.12 -48.31
CA HIS A 53 -8.26 2.29 -49.23
C HIS A 53 -8.90 3.69 -49.23
N GLY A 54 -8.12 4.75 -49.09
CA GLY A 54 -8.62 6.13 -49.09
C GLY A 54 -9.30 6.54 -47.78
N ARG A 55 -8.95 5.88 -46.67
CA ARG A 55 -9.51 6.20 -45.35
C ARG A 55 -8.96 7.55 -44.87
N LYS A 56 -9.87 8.39 -44.38
CA LYS A 56 -9.56 9.71 -43.80
C LYS A 56 -9.34 9.59 -42.30
N TYR A 57 -8.24 10.15 -41.81
CA TYR A 57 -7.88 10.25 -40.41
C TYR A 57 -7.87 11.72 -40.01
N HIS A 58 -8.48 12.06 -38.88
CA HIS A 58 -8.44 13.43 -38.35
C HIS A 58 -7.39 13.54 -37.26
N ILE A 59 -6.69 14.67 -37.22
CA ILE A 59 -5.72 14.95 -36.16
C ILE A 59 -6.52 15.36 -34.92
N ALA A 60 -6.41 14.56 -33.86
CA ALA A 60 -6.93 14.91 -32.54
C ALA A 60 -5.98 15.92 -31.86
N GLU A 61 -6.52 16.83 -31.06
CA GLU A 61 -5.68 17.66 -30.18
C GLU A 61 -4.88 16.76 -29.23
N ILE A 62 -3.64 17.16 -28.91
CA ILE A 62 -2.79 16.42 -27.97
C ILE A 62 -3.56 16.27 -26.66
N GLY A 63 -3.93 15.03 -26.32
CA GLY A 63 -4.67 14.69 -25.09
C GLY A 63 -6.16 14.37 -25.29
N GLN A 64 -6.75 14.59 -26.47
CA GLN A 64 -8.10 14.09 -26.77
C GLN A 64 -8.04 12.61 -27.18
N LYS A 65 -8.43 11.73 -26.24
CA LYS A 65 -8.75 10.34 -26.60
C LYS A 65 -10.10 10.31 -27.33
N PRO A 66 -10.22 9.57 -28.46
CA PRO A 66 -11.53 9.32 -29.03
C PRO A 66 -12.43 8.62 -28.00
N PRO A 67 -13.75 8.86 -28.03
CA PRO A 67 -14.68 8.19 -27.13
C PRO A 67 -14.52 6.68 -27.20
N GLY A 68 -14.59 6.02 -26.04
CA GLY A 68 -14.49 4.56 -25.96
C GLY A 68 -15.64 3.89 -26.70
N ALA A 69 -15.42 2.63 -27.11
CA ALA A 69 -16.43 1.82 -27.81
C ALA A 69 -17.76 1.74 -27.04
N ASP A 70 -17.70 1.74 -25.71
CA ASP A 70 -18.88 1.71 -24.85
C ASP A 70 -19.69 3.00 -24.91
N ALA A 71 -19.04 4.17 -24.86
CA ALA A 71 -19.73 5.45 -25.00
C ALA A 71 -20.38 5.58 -26.38
N LEU A 72 -19.69 5.12 -27.44
CA LEU A 72 -20.24 5.07 -28.79
C LEU A 72 -21.46 4.15 -28.89
N LYS A 73 -21.43 2.99 -28.21
CA LYS A 73 -22.56 2.04 -28.18
C LYS A 73 -23.78 2.63 -27.47
N ILE A 74 -23.58 3.32 -26.35
CA ILE A 74 -24.67 4.01 -25.63
C ILE A 74 -25.23 5.15 -26.49
N ALA A 75 -24.36 5.95 -27.11
CA ALA A 75 -24.77 7.02 -28.01
C ALA A 75 -25.56 6.50 -29.22
N ALA A 76 -25.17 5.35 -29.79
CA ALA A 76 -25.91 4.68 -30.85
C ALA A 76 -27.30 4.22 -30.37
N GLY A 77 -27.41 3.71 -29.14
CA GLY A 77 -28.70 3.36 -28.54
C GLY A 77 -29.61 4.57 -28.31
N ILE A 78 -29.05 5.70 -27.85
CA ILE A 78 -29.76 6.98 -27.74
C ILE A 78 -30.24 7.45 -29.12
N LYS A 79 -29.35 7.41 -30.12
CA LYS A 79 -29.67 7.78 -31.50
C LYS A 79 -30.83 6.97 -32.06
N PHE A 80 -30.80 5.65 -31.91
CA PHE A 80 -31.88 4.77 -32.35
C PHE A 80 -33.24 5.15 -31.74
N LEU A 81 -33.28 5.48 -30.44
CA LEU A 81 -34.52 5.89 -29.78
C LEU A 81 -35.09 7.20 -30.34
N ILE A 82 -34.23 8.17 -30.66
CA ILE A 82 -34.66 9.45 -31.24
C ILE A 82 -35.12 9.23 -32.70
N GLU A 83 -34.43 8.39 -33.47
CA GLU A 83 -34.83 8.01 -34.84
C GLU A 83 -36.20 7.31 -34.85
N GLN A 84 -36.45 6.42 -33.89
CA GLN A 84 -37.75 5.74 -33.73
C GLN A 84 -38.89 6.70 -33.37
N TRP A 85 -38.59 7.78 -32.65
CA TRP A 85 -39.58 8.80 -32.33
C TRP A 85 -39.97 9.62 -33.58
N GLY A 86 -39.03 9.83 -34.52
CA GLY A 86 -39.34 10.28 -35.88
C GLY A 86 -39.73 11.76 -36.04
N MET A 87 -39.68 12.58 -34.99
CA MET A 87 -40.09 14.00 -35.04
C MET A 87 -38.94 14.99 -35.24
N CYS A 88 -37.67 14.55 -35.21
CA CYS A 88 -36.51 15.41 -35.42
C CYS A 88 -35.36 14.68 -36.10
N ASP A 89 -34.45 15.42 -36.75
CA ASP A 89 -33.17 14.86 -37.18
C ASP A 89 -32.26 14.67 -35.96
N VAL A 90 -31.75 13.45 -35.80
CA VAL A 90 -30.87 13.10 -34.69
C VAL A 90 -29.52 13.79 -34.76
N ALA A 91 -29.06 14.18 -35.96
CA ALA A 91 -27.84 14.96 -36.13
C ALA A 91 -27.89 16.28 -35.34
N ASP A 92 -29.07 16.89 -35.24
CA ASP A 92 -29.28 18.17 -34.56
C ASP A 92 -29.43 18.05 -33.03
N CYS A 93 -29.77 16.85 -32.53
CA CYS A 93 -29.96 16.59 -31.09
C CYS A 93 -28.63 16.53 -30.29
N LYS A 94 -27.47 16.56 -30.98
CA LYS A 94 -26.12 16.66 -30.41
C LYS A 94 -25.88 15.72 -29.22
N ILE A 95 -25.86 14.41 -29.48
CA ILE A 95 -25.52 13.40 -28.46
C ILE A 95 -24.04 13.56 -28.06
N ASN A 96 -23.78 13.78 -26.77
CA ASN A 96 -22.45 14.08 -26.25
C ASN A 96 -21.74 12.80 -25.77
N THR A 97 -20.98 12.19 -26.68
CA THR A 97 -20.20 10.96 -26.40
C THR A 97 -19.08 11.16 -25.39
N GLU A 98 -18.51 12.36 -25.28
CA GLU A 98 -17.46 12.68 -24.31
C GLU A 98 -18.01 12.68 -22.88
N ASN A 99 -19.18 13.31 -22.65
CA ASN A 99 -19.83 13.31 -21.34
C ASN A 99 -20.26 11.89 -20.94
N ILE A 100 -20.78 11.09 -21.89
CA ILE A 100 -21.08 9.67 -21.66
C ILE A 100 -19.82 8.93 -21.23
N GLN A 101 -18.70 9.11 -21.93
CA GLN A 101 -17.42 8.46 -21.60
C GLN A 101 -16.95 8.84 -20.19
N LYS A 102 -16.98 10.14 -19.83
CA LYS A 102 -16.59 10.61 -18.49
C LYS A 102 -17.41 9.94 -17.39
N ILE A 103 -18.73 9.83 -17.57
CA ILE A 103 -19.61 9.20 -16.58
C ILE A 103 -19.27 7.71 -16.45
N ILE A 104 -19.01 6.99 -17.55
CA ILE A 104 -18.60 5.58 -17.50
C ILE A 104 -17.27 5.41 -16.75
N GLU A 105 -16.30 6.28 -16.98
CA GLU A 105 -14.97 6.20 -16.37
C GLU A 105 -14.94 6.61 -14.89
N CYS A 106 -15.94 7.35 -14.42
CA CYS A 106 -16.00 7.85 -13.06
C CYS A 106 -17.05 7.14 -12.19
N SER A 107 -17.92 6.30 -12.75
CA SER A 107 -19.04 5.69 -12.02
C SER A 107 -18.99 4.15 -12.02
N PHE A 108 -19.41 3.55 -10.91
CA PHE A 108 -19.66 2.12 -10.82
C PHE A 108 -20.92 1.81 -10.01
N TRP A 109 -21.47 0.61 -10.21
CA TRP A 109 -22.68 0.13 -9.52
C TRP A 109 -22.33 -0.90 -8.46
N ASN A 110 -22.83 -0.72 -7.24
CA ASN A 110 -22.79 -1.76 -6.22
C ASN A 110 -24.14 -2.51 -6.18
N PRO A 111 -24.21 -3.76 -6.68
CA PRO A 111 -25.45 -4.53 -6.69
C PRO A 111 -25.93 -4.92 -5.29
N GLN A 112 -25.03 -5.09 -4.31
CA GLN A 112 -25.41 -5.52 -2.96
C GLN A 112 -26.15 -4.42 -2.20
N GLN A 113 -25.73 -3.18 -2.36
CA GLN A 113 -26.33 -2.02 -1.70
C GLN A 113 -27.37 -1.29 -2.56
N SER A 114 -27.48 -1.66 -3.84
CA SER A 114 -28.29 -0.95 -4.82
C SER A 114 -27.95 0.55 -4.90
N LYS A 115 -26.66 0.88 -4.93
CA LYS A 115 -26.15 2.26 -4.98
C LYS A 115 -25.14 2.45 -6.11
N PHE A 116 -25.16 3.64 -6.71
CA PHE A 116 -24.11 4.09 -7.60
C PHE A 116 -23.06 4.86 -6.83
N TYR A 117 -21.81 4.67 -7.23
CA TYR A 117 -20.67 5.39 -6.70
C TYR A 117 -20.05 6.18 -7.85
N THR A 118 -19.84 7.49 -7.67
CA THR A 118 -19.29 8.35 -8.73
C THR A 118 -18.21 9.26 -8.18
N MET A 119 -17.07 9.28 -8.87
CA MET A 119 -15.97 10.19 -8.59
C MET A 119 -16.25 11.57 -9.19
N THR A 120 -16.15 12.60 -8.36
CA THR A 120 -16.27 14.01 -8.75
C THR A 120 -14.93 14.61 -9.14
N GLU A 121 -14.93 15.72 -9.88
CA GLU A 121 -13.71 16.48 -10.18
C GLU A 121 -13.10 17.09 -8.89
N LYS A 122 -13.93 17.29 -7.87
CA LYS A 122 -13.52 17.73 -6.51
C LYS A 122 -12.92 16.61 -5.65
N ASN A 123 -12.40 15.56 -6.28
CA ASN A 123 -11.67 14.49 -5.60
C ASN A 123 -12.50 13.77 -4.52
N THR A 124 -13.81 13.63 -4.71
CA THR A 124 -14.74 13.00 -3.75
C THR A 124 -15.54 11.88 -4.41
N LEU A 125 -15.64 10.74 -3.74
CA LEU A 125 -16.48 9.62 -4.17
C LEU A 125 -17.87 9.75 -3.54
N ASN A 126 -18.85 10.14 -4.35
CA ASN A 126 -20.23 10.31 -3.91
C ASN A 126 -21.04 9.02 -4.11
N ILE A 127 -22.05 8.84 -3.26
CA ILE A 127 -22.94 7.68 -3.26
C ILE A 127 -24.35 8.16 -3.59
N TYR A 128 -24.96 7.57 -4.61
CA TYR A 128 -26.29 7.94 -5.09
C TYR A 128 -27.25 6.75 -5.14
N SER A 129 -28.53 7.03 -4.91
CA SER A 129 -29.60 6.08 -5.23
C SER A 129 -29.79 6.00 -6.76
N VAL A 130 -30.53 4.99 -7.22
CA VAL A 130 -30.90 4.86 -8.65
C VAL A 130 -31.72 6.06 -9.13
N ALA A 131 -32.56 6.64 -8.26
CA ALA A 131 -33.42 7.76 -8.63
C ALA A 131 -32.63 9.07 -8.80
N ASP A 132 -31.57 9.26 -8.02
CA ASP A 132 -30.86 10.55 -7.94
C ASP A 132 -29.62 10.61 -8.83
N VAL A 133 -29.04 9.44 -9.17
CA VAL A 133 -27.72 9.37 -9.83
C VAL A 133 -27.68 10.16 -11.14
N LEU A 134 -28.71 10.07 -12.00
CA LEU A 134 -28.68 10.71 -13.32
C LEU A 134 -28.57 12.23 -13.21
N GLY A 135 -29.40 12.84 -12.35
CA GLY A 135 -29.35 14.28 -12.12
C GLY A 135 -27.98 14.72 -11.61
N ALA A 136 -27.42 13.96 -10.67
CA ALA A 136 -26.12 14.25 -10.08
C ALA A 136 -24.96 14.13 -11.08
N VAL A 137 -24.88 13.03 -11.85
CA VAL A 137 -23.78 12.82 -12.80
C VAL A 137 -23.87 13.74 -14.01
N ILE A 138 -25.08 14.12 -14.44
CA ILE A 138 -25.28 15.11 -15.50
C ILE A 138 -24.88 16.50 -15.02
N ALA A 139 -25.15 16.85 -13.76
CA ALA A 139 -24.73 18.12 -13.19
C ALA A 139 -23.20 18.21 -13.06
N GLU A 140 -22.53 17.11 -12.71
CA GLU A 140 -21.07 17.06 -12.54
C GLU A 140 -20.32 16.96 -13.89
N HIS A 141 -20.77 16.09 -14.80
CA HIS A 141 -20.00 15.74 -16.00
C HIS A 141 -20.63 16.24 -17.31
N GLY A 142 -21.80 16.87 -17.24
CA GLY A 142 -22.52 17.44 -18.38
C GLY A 142 -23.65 16.57 -18.94
N ALA A 143 -24.50 17.19 -19.74
CA ALA A 143 -25.67 16.53 -20.34
C ALA A 143 -25.29 15.49 -21.40
N LEU A 144 -26.09 14.42 -21.51
CA LEU A 144 -25.91 13.34 -22.49
C LEU A 144 -26.35 13.74 -23.91
N LEU A 145 -27.35 14.63 -24.01
CA LEU A 145 -27.93 15.13 -25.25
C LEU A 145 -28.57 16.51 -25.04
N ASP A 146 -28.87 17.22 -26.12
CA ASP A 146 -29.55 18.52 -26.06
C ASP A 146 -31.04 18.37 -25.75
N LYS A 147 -31.38 18.37 -24.45
CA LYS A 147 -32.77 18.33 -24.00
C LYS A 147 -33.59 19.54 -24.47
N LYS A 148 -32.97 20.72 -24.64
CA LYS A 148 -33.69 21.93 -25.06
C LYS A 148 -34.15 21.81 -26.50
N TYR A 149 -33.30 21.23 -27.35
CA TYR A 149 -33.68 20.91 -28.72
C TYR A 149 -34.91 20.00 -28.75
N LEU A 150 -34.90 18.89 -28.01
CA LEU A 150 -36.08 18.00 -27.96
C LEU A 150 -37.34 18.70 -27.44
N TYR A 151 -37.23 19.52 -26.39
CA TYR A 151 -38.37 20.25 -25.83
C TYR A 151 -38.91 21.34 -26.76
N SER A 152 -38.15 21.78 -27.76
CA SER A 152 -38.61 22.75 -28.76
C SER A 152 -39.75 22.23 -29.64
N PHE A 153 -39.92 20.90 -29.71
CA PHE A 153 -41.02 20.24 -30.43
C PHE A 153 -42.29 20.08 -29.59
N ALA A 154 -42.28 20.49 -28.31
CA ALA A 154 -43.47 20.45 -27.46
C ALA A 154 -44.32 21.72 -27.67
N SER A 155 -45.53 21.56 -28.20
CA SER A 155 -46.54 22.62 -28.32
C SER A 155 -47.57 22.61 -27.19
N ASN A 156 -47.71 21.46 -26.51
CA ASN A 156 -48.69 21.26 -25.46
C ASN A 156 -48.16 20.34 -24.33
N ALA A 157 -48.96 20.21 -23.26
CA ALA A 157 -48.59 19.42 -22.08
C ALA A 157 -48.48 17.91 -22.35
N THR A 158 -49.19 17.38 -23.34
CA THR A 158 -49.15 15.96 -23.71
C THR A 158 -47.83 15.63 -24.42
N GLU A 159 -47.46 16.41 -25.43
CA GLU A 159 -46.19 16.28 -26.15
C GLU A 159 -44.98 16.48 -25.22
N SER A 160 -45.07 17.43 -24.29
CA SER A 160 -44.04 17.64 -23.27
C SER A 160 -43.82 16.38 -22.39
N LYS A 161 -44.89 15.65 -22.06
CA LYS A 161 -44.81 14.37 -21.33
C LYS A 161 -44.19 13.26 -22.19
N GLU A 162 -44.55 13.18 -23.46
CA GLU A 162 -43.96 12.20 -24.40
C GLU A 162 -42.46 12.42 -24.57
N ILE A 163 -42.03 13.68 -24.79
CA ILE A 163 -40.62 14.06 -24.88
C ILE A 163 -39.88 13.74 -23.56
N SER A 164 -40.51 14.01 -22.41
CA SER A 164 -39.93 13.62 -21.12
C SER A 164 -39.75 12.10 -21.00
N GLY A 165 -40.69 11.30 -21.52
CA GLY A 165 -40.60 9.85 -21.62
C GLY A 165 -39.44 9.40 -22.51
N LEU A 166 -39.27 10.01 -23.68
CA LEU A 166 -38.16 9.75 -24.59
C LEU A 166 -36.80 10.06 -23.93
N ILE A 167 -36.67 11.22 -23.28
CA ILE A 167 -35.45 11.62 -22.57
C ILE A 167 -35.11 10.58 -21.49
N LYS A 168 -36.10 10.16 -20.69
CA LYS A 168 -35.89 9.11 -19.67
C LYS A 168 -35.42 7.79 -20.28
N SER A 169 -35.97 7.38 -21.42
CA SER A 169 -35.54 6.18 -22.14
C SER A 169 -34.11 6.29 -22.65
N CYS A 170 -33.70 7.48 -23.11
CA CYS A 170 -32.33 7.77 -23.52
C CYS A 170 -31.36 7.70 -22.33
N GLU A 171 -31.69 8.36 -21.23
CA GLU A 171 -30.89 8.33 -19.99
C GLU A 171 -30.81 6.91 -19.39
N ALA A 172 -31.86 6.11 -19.53
CA ALA A 172 -31.87 4.72 -19.11
C ALA A 172 -30.85 3.85 -19.86
N GLN A 173 -30.44 4.22 -21.08
CA GLN A 173 -29.38 3.50 -21.80
C GLN A 173 -28.07 3.52 -21.01
N LEU A 174 -27.70 4.69 -20.46
CA LEU A 174 -26.51 4.85 -19.63
C LEU A 174 -26.62 4.06 -18.32
N LEU A 175 -27.73 4.20 -17.59
CA LEU A 175 -27.91 3.49 -16.32
C LEU A 175 -27.92 1.97 -16.48
N ASN A 176 -28.59 1.47 -17.52
CA ASN A 176 -28.61 0.04 -17.81
C ASN A 176 -27.22 -0.48 -18.17
N TYR A 177 -26.44 0.31 -18.92
CA TYR A 177 -25.05 -0.02 -19.19
C TYR A 177 -24.25 -0.13 -17.89
N LEU A 178 -24.28 0.90 -17.02
CA LEU A 178 -23.55 0.89 -15.75
C LEU A 178 -23.97 -0.30 -14.87
N LYS A 179 -25.27 -0.57 -14.74
CA LYS A 179 -25.77 -1.74 -13.99
C LYS A 179 -25.29 -3.06 -14.54
N ARG A 180 -25.07 -3.21 -15.85
CA ARG A 180 -24.65 -4.48 -16.46
C ARG A 180 -23.13 -4.65 -16.46
N HIS A 181 -22.38 -3.58 -16.71
CA HIS A 181 -20.97 -3.66 -17.04
C HIS A 181 -20.04 -3.09 -15.96
N SER A 182 -20.55 -2.25 -15.05
CA SER A 182 -19.75 -1.60 -13.99
C SER A 182 -20.00 -2.14 -12.57
N GLN A 183 -20.45 -3.40 -12.43
CA GLN A 183 -20.81 -3.96 -11.12
C GLN A 183 -19.59 -4.23 -10.24
N ARG A 184 -19.43 -3.58 -9.09
CA ARG A 184 -18.35 -3.89 -8.12
C ARG A 184 -18.84 -3.79 -6.68
N SER A 185 -18.42 -4.76 -5.87
CA SER A 185 -18.74 -4.85 -4.43
C SER A 185 -17.50 -4.73 -3.53
N ASN A 186 -16.31 -4.66 -4.14
CA ASN A 186 -15.05 -4.42 -3.45
C ASN A 186 -14.37 -3.23 -4.10
N ILE A 187 -13.69 -2.43 -3.28
CA ILE A 187 -12.96 -1.26 -3.76
C ILE A 187 -11.51 -1.26 -3.27
N GLU A 188 -10.64 -0.65 -4.06
CA GLU A 188 -9.26 -0.36 -3.68
C GLU A 188 -9.12 1.16 -3.64
N MET A 189 -8.79 1.71 -2.48
CA MET A 189 -8.52 3.13 -2.33
C MET A 189 -7.04 3.41 -2.55
N ARG A 190 -6.76 4.39 -3.40
CA ARG A 190 -5.42 4.88 -3.69
C ARG A 190 -5.42 6.40 -3.76
N VAL A 191 -4.36 7.01 -3.22
CA VAL A 191 -4.10 8.44 -3.40
C VAL A 191 -2.81 8.56 -4.22
N ASP A 192 -2.96 8.92 -5.49
CA ASP A 192 -1.88 8.93 -6.46
C ASP A 192 -1.19 10.31 -6.46
N MET A 193 0.07 10.34 -6.03
CA MET A 193 0.88 11.56 -5.94
C MET A 193 1.18 12.16 -7.33
N PHE A 194 1.03 11.38 -8.41
CA PHE A 194 1.37 11.79 -9.78
C PHE A 194 0.13 12.02 -10.66
N ALA A 195 -1.06 11.72 -10.15
CA ALA A 195 -2.28 11.88 -10.93
C ALA A 195 -2.66 13.37 -11.04
N THR A 196 -3.19 13.75 -12.19
CA THR A 196 -3.71 15.11 -12.45
C THR A 196 -5.23 15.18 -12.40
N LYS A 197 -5.93 14.03 -12.45
CA LYS A 197 -7.38 13.91 -12.36
C LYS A 197 -7.79 12.72 -11.50
N PRO A 198 -8.82 12.88 -10.64
CA PRO A 198 -9.40 11.75 -9.92
C PRO A 198 -10.14 10.85 -10.91
N ARG A 199 -10.18 9.54 -10.65
CA ARG A 199 -10.80 8.57 -11.57
C ARG A 199 -11.16 7.27 -10.89
N VAL A 200 -11.98 6.47 -11.56
CA VAL A 200 -12.22 5.07 -11.22
C VAL A 200 -11.53 4.17 -12.24
N GLU A 201 -10.65 3.29 -11.76
CA GLU A 201 -10.04 2.24 -12.58
C GLU A 201 -10.80 0.93 -12.35
N MET A 202 -11.58 0.52 -13.34
CA MET A 202 -12.31 -0.76 -13.29
C MET A 202 -11.35 -1.93 -13.50
N ARG A 203 -11.23 -2.79 -12.48
CA ARG A 203 -10.47 -4.05 -12.53
C ARG A 203 -11.44 -5.23 -12.56
N ALA A 204 -10.98 -6.45 -12.84
CA ALA A 204 -11.85 -7.63 -12.93
C ALA A 204 -12.78 -7.77 -11.70
N GLU A 205 -12.20 -7.77 -10.50
CA GLU A 205 -12.92 -8.08 -9.25
C GLU A 205 -13.20 -6.87 -8.35
N LEU A 206 -12.63 -5.70 -8.65
CA LEU A 206 -12.77 -4.50 -7.80
C LEU A 206 -12.79 -3.21 -8.63
N ALA A 207 -13.34 -2.14 -8.04
CA ALA A 207 -13.18 -0.79 -8.54
C ALA A 207 -12.06 -0.10 -7.77
N ARG A 208 -11.01 0.36 -8.45
CA ARG A 208 -9.98 1.16 -7.80
C ARG A 208 -10.33 2.63 -7.89
N ILE A 209 -10.42 3.26 -6.73
CA ILE A 209 -10.73 4.66 -6.55
C ILE A 209 -9.39 5.40 -6.44
N VAL A 210 -9.09 6.23 -7.44
CA VAL A 210 -7.84 7.00 -7.48
C VAL A 210 -8.15 8.45 -7.12
N TYR A 211 -7.76 8.82 -5.90
CA TYR A 211 -7.78 10.19 -5.41
C TYR A 211 -6.48 10.91 -5.78
N LEU A 212 -6.58 12.24 -5.85
CA LEU A 212 -5.44 13.14 -5.94
C LEU A 212 -4.88 13.44 -4.55
N HIS A 213 -3.56 13.59 -4.47
CA HIS A 213 -2.94 14.21 -3.30
C HIS A 213 -3.33 15.69 -3.25
N THR A 214 -3.78 16.13 -2.07
CA THR A 214 -4.00 17.55 -1.79
C THR A 214 -2.83 18.01 -0.93
N PRO A 215 -2.06 19.02 -1.34
CA PRO A 215 -1.01 19.60 -0.51
C PRO A 215 -1.54 19.99 0.87
N TYR A 216 -0.71 19.82 1.89
CA TYR A 216 -1.07 20.17 3.25
C TYR A 216 -1.22 21.70 3.35
N LYS A 217 -2.20 22.15 4.14
CA LYS A 217 -2.46 23.59 4.29
C LYS A 217 -1.45 24.18 5.28
N THR A 218 -0.61 25.09 4.82
CA THR A 218 0.38 25.78 5.67
C THR A 218 -0.32 26.81 6.57
N PRO A 219 -0.22 26.71 7.91
CA PRO A 219 -0.63 27.79 8.81
C PRO A 219 0.32 29.00 8.72
N LEU A 220 -0.17 30.20 9.03
CA LEU A 220 0.43 31.45 8.55
C LEU A 220 1.74 31.89 9.22
N VAL A 221 2.07 31.45 10.44
CA VAL A 221 3.19 32.05 11.20
C VAL A 221 4.18 31.00 11.67
N ARG A 222 5.30 30.91 10.96
CA ARG A 222 6.47 30.10 11.33
C ARG A 222 7.24 30.76 12.48
N ASN A 223 7.63 29.97 13.49
CA ASN A 223 8.45 30.46 14.60
C ASN A 223 9.82 29.76 14.64
N GLU A 224 10.84 30.41 14.07
CA GLU A 224 12.20 29.84 13.99
C GLU A 224 12.82 29.49 15.35
N ARG A 225 12.45 30.22 16.42
CA ARG A 225 12.95 29.94 17.76
C ARG A 225 12.41 28.62 18.29
N VAL A 226 11.13 28.35 18.04
CA VAL A 226 10.48 27.08 18.41
C VAL A 226 11.07 25.93 17.59
N ILE A 227 11.28 26.13 16.30
CA ILE A 227 11.86 25.09 15.43
C ILE A 227 13.27 24.72 15.90
N ALA A 228 14.12 25.72 16.16
CA ALA A 228 15.47 25.48 16.66
C ALA A 228 15.47 24.76 18.01
N ASP A 229 14.63 25.21 18.94
CA ASP A 229 14.48 24.60 20.27
C ASP A 229 13.98 23.14 20.17
N PHE A 230 13.01 22.87 19.29
CA PHE A 230 12.49 21.52 19.10
C PHE A 230 13.49 20.60 18.39
N LYS A 231 14.30 21.12 17.46
CA LYS A 231 15.39 20.35 16.85
C LYS A 231 16.52 20.04 17.83
N GLU A 232 16.74 20.86 18.85
CA GLU A 232 17.66 20.52 19.94
C GLU A 232 17.07 19.39 20.80
N HIS A 233 15.76 19.42 21.06
CA HIS A 233 15.04 18.36 21.77
C HIS A 233 14.96 17.04 20.97
N PHE A 234 14.72 17.14 19.67
CA PHE A 234 14.62 16.03 18.73
C PHE A 234 15.57 16.25 17.54
N PRO A 235 16.87 15.92 17.69
CA PRO A 235 17.87 16.13 16.63
C PRO A 235 17.61 15.36 15.34
N LEU A 236 16.85 14.27 15.42
CA LEU A 236 16.50 13.41 14.28
C LEU A 236 15.19 13.82 13.59
N LEU A 237 14.63 15.00 13.89
CA LEU A 237 13.37 15.46 13.31
C LEU A 237 13.37 15.39 11.79
N ASP A 238 14.37 15.95 11.12
CA ASP A 238 14.39 16.02 9.65
C ASP A 238 14.54 14.62 9.03
N ASP A 239 15.42 13.78 9.60
CA ASP A 239 15.59 12.37 9.22
C ASP A 239 14.27 11.57 9.40
N PHE A 240 13.50 11.88 10.44
CA PHE A 240 12.18 11.32 10.69
C PHE A 240 11.14 11.76 9.65
N LEU A 241 11.10 13.05 9.32
CA LEU A 241 10.22 13.57 8.27
C LEU A 241 10.54 12.92 6.92
N ASP A 242 11.83 12.83 6.57
CA ASP A 242 12.30 12.15 5.36
C ASP A 242 11.91 10.67 5.33
N PHE A 243 11.95 9.97 6.48
CA PHE A 243 11.49 8.59 6.59
C PHE A 243 10.01 8.42 6.27
N ILE A 244 9.15 9.32 6.73
CA ILE A 244 7.72 9.29 6.41
C ILE A 244 7.51 9.53 4.91
N ILE A 245 8.19 10.53 4.33
CA ILE A 245 8.07 10.86 2.91
C ILE A 245 8.59 9.72 2.04
N ALA A 246 9.76 9.18 2.33
CA ALA A 246 10.29 8.03 1.60
C ALA A 246 9.34 6.83 1.70
N SER A 247 8.72 6.59 2.86
CA SER A 247 7.71 5.54 3.02
C SER A 247 6.47 5.76 2.15
N ARG A 248 6.10 7.01 1.85
CA ARG A 248 5.01 7.33 0.92
C ARG A 248 5.33 6.94 -0.52
N PHE A 249 6.53 7.26 -0.99
CA PHE A 249 6.93 7.00 -2.38
C PHE A 249 7.49 5.60 -2.62
N ALA A 250 7.86 4.85 -1.58
CA ALA A 250 8.34 3.49 -1.72
C ALA A 250 7.25 2.54 -2.24
N ARG A 251 7.65 1.65 -3.17
CA ARG A 251 6.78 0.60 -3.73
C ARG A 251 6.60 -0.57 -2.77
N ASP A 252 7.70 -1.04 -2.19
CA ASP A 252 7.71 -2.00 -1.08
C ASP A 252 8.01 -1.26 0.22
N ARG A 253 7.10 -1.41 1.19
CA ARG A 253 7.11 -0.70 2.47
C ARG A 253 7.42 -1.61 3.65
N LYS A 254 8.10 -2.73 3.37
CA LYS A 254 8.62 -3.66 4.40
C LYS A 254 9.56 -2.99 5.40
N ARG A 255 10.33 -1.97 4.98
CA ARG A 255 11.27 -1.21 5.84
C ARG A 255 10.66 0.06 6.46
N SER A 256 9.37 0.29 6.29
CA SER A 256 8.67 1.50 6.75
C SER A 256 8.11 1.35 8.16
N TYR A 257 8.85 0.70 9.07
CA TYR A 257 8.48 0.56 10.48
C TYR A 257 9.49 1.30 11.33
N LEU A 258 9.02 2.20 12.19
CA LEU A 258 9.84 2.94 13.13
C LEU A 258 9.25 2.82 14.52
N TRP A 259 10.07 2.35 15.45
CA TRP A 259 9.75 2.31 16.86
C TRP A 259 10.45 3.46 17.59
N PHE A 260 9.64 4.31 18.21
CA PHE A 260 10.03 5.33 19.17
C PHE A 260 9.93 4.76 20.58
N LYS A 261 11.07 4.49 21.21
CA LYS A 261 11.17 4.31 22.65
C LYS A 261 11.53 5.66 23.25
N CYS A 262 10.60 6.29 23.97
CA CYS A 262 10.81 7.62 24.53
C CYS A 262 10.58 7.61 26.03
N GLU A 263 11.41 8.30 26.81
CA GLU A 263 11.14 8.51 28.23
C GLU A 263 9.77 9.17 28.49
N THR A 264 9.24 8.98 29.69
CA THR A 264 8.03 9.69 30.14
C THR A 264 8.23 11.20 29.99
N ASN A 265 7.23 11.90 29.44
CA ASN A 265 7.25 13.33 29.14
C ASN A 265 8.28 13.78 28.09
N TRP A 266 8.83 12.86 27.29
CA TRP A 266 9.62 13.26 26.12
C TRP A 266 8.81 14.06 25.10
N GLY A 267 7.48 13.89 25.05
CA GLY A 267 6.63 14.57 24.07
C GLY A 267 6.10 13.67 22.96
N LYS A 268 5.90 12.37 23.22
CA LYS A 268 5.25 11.44 22.27
C LYS A 268 3.90 11.97 21.79
N GLY A 269 3.02 12.33 22.73
CA GLY A 269 1.71 12.92 22.44
C GLY A 269 1.81 14.24 21.67
N PHE A 270 2.82 15.05 21.97
CA PHE A 270 3.10 16.27 21.23
C PHE A 270 3.47 15.98 19.76
N LEU A 271 4.40 15.05 19.51
CA LEU A 271 4.80 14.68 18.15
C LEU A 271 3.64 14.03 17.35
N MET A 272 2.83 13.21 17.99
CA MET A 272 1.63 12.63 17.36
C MET A 272 0.61 13.72 17.01
N GLY A 273 0.34 14.63 17.96
CA GLY A 273 -0.57 15.77 17.72
C GLY A 273 -0.09 16.70 16.60
N LEU A 274 1.22 16.89 16.44
CA LEU A 274 1.80 17.68 15.36
C LEU A 274 1.47 17.12 13.96
N LEU A 275 1.47 15.80 13.82
CA LEU A 275 1.10 15.14 12.56
C LEU A 275 -0.42 15.07 12.39
N ASP A 276 -1.17 14.88 13.47
CA ASP A 276 -2.62 14.79 13.46
C ASP A 276 -3.29 16.11 13.07
N GLU A 277 -2.76 17.25 13.53
CA GLU A 277 -3.20 18.60 13.13
C GLU A 277 -3.12 18.83 11.60
N LEU A 278 -2.29 18.05 10.90
CA LEU A 278 -2.12 18.08 9.45
C LEU A 278 -2.90 16.97 8.72
N ASP A 279 -3.79 16.24 9.40
CA ASP A 279 -4.53 15.08 8.89
C ASP A 279 -3.60 13.98 8.31
N MET A 280 -2.37 13.86 8.81
CA MET A 280 -1.35 12.94 8.28
C MET A 280 -1.42 11.54 8.86
N THR A 281 -2.12 11.35 9.97
CA THR A 281 -2.09 10.11 10.77
C THR A 281 -3.42 9.39 10.81
N VAL A 282 -3.34 8.06 10.89
CA VAL A 282 -4.45 7.23 11.38
C VAL A 282 -3.98 6.45 12.59
N GLU A 283 -4.59 6.72 13.73
CA GLU A 283 -4.31 5.99 14.96
C GLU A 283 -5.06 4.64 14.97
N LEU A 284 -4.32 3.57 15.29
CA LEU A 284 -4.83 2.21 15.44
C LEU A 284 -4.18 1.52 16.63
N SER A 285 -4.97 0.73 17.35
CA SER A 285 -4.44 -0.26 18.27
C SER A 285 -4.00 -1.54 17.53
N VAL A 286 -3.09 -2.30 18.15
CA VAL A 286 -2.66 -3.63 17.65
C VAL A 286 -3.87 -4.57 17.51
N LYS A 287 -4.83 -4.50 18.42
CA LYS A 287 -6.07 -5.30 18.39
C LYS A 287 -6.98 -4.95 17.21
N GLU A 288 -7.09 -3.67 16.86
CA GLU A 288 -7.85 -3.26 15.67
C GLU A 288 -7.21 -3.79 14.40
N VAL A 289 -5.89 -3.74 14.28
CA VAL A 289 -5.18 -4.33 13.15
C VAL A 289 -5.42 -5.84 13.06
N GLU A 290 -5.37 -6.55 14.18
CA GLU A 290 -5.70 -7.98 14.22
C GLU A 290 -7.11 -8.24 13.70
N ALA A 291 -8.10 -7.46 14.17
CA ALA A 291 -9.47 -7.56 13.68
C ALA A 291 -9.56 -7.30 12.16
N MET A 292 -8.83 -6.31 11.64
CA MET A 292 -8.77 -6.04 10.19
C MET A 292 -8.18 -7.21 9.40
N LEU A 293 -7.07 -7.80 9.89
CA LEU A 293 -6.41 -8.94 9.24
C LEU A 293 -7.27 -10.21 9.27
N GLU A 294 -8.09 -10.38 10.31
CA GLU A 294 -9.07 -11.46 10.42
C GLU A 294 -10.36 -11.20 9.60
N GLY A 295 -10.48 -10.04 8.94
CA GLY A 295 -11.65 -9.65 8.16
C GLY A 295 -12.88 -9.29 9.01
N LYS A 296 -12.69 -8.99 10.30
CA LYS A 296 -13.76 -8.57 11.20
C LYS A 296 -14.20 -7.13 10.92
N PRO A 297 -15.44 -6.77 11.25
CA PRO A 297 -15.89 -5.39 11.15
C PRO A 297 -15.07 -4.45 12.03
N VAL A 298 -14.69 -3.29 11.48
CA VAL A 298 -13.90 -2.25 12.18
C VAL A 298 -14.53 -0.87 12.03
N GLY A 299 -14.25 0.00 13.01
CA GLY A 299 -14.79 1.36 13.10
C GLY A 299 -14.08 2.41 12.25
N LYS A 300 -13.29 1.99 11.24
CA LYS A 300 -12.56 2.89 10.35
C LYS A 300 -13.14 2.83 8.93
N SER A 301 -13.01 3.92 8.20
CA SER A 301 -13.64 4.20 6.92
C SER A 301 -12.62 4.72 5.91
N MET A 302 -13.03 4.90 4.65
CA MET A 302 -12.12 5.41 3.62
C MET A 302 -11.59 6.81 3.92
N SER A 303 -12.40 7.68 4.52
CA SER A 303 -11.98 9.05 4.84
C SER A 303 -10.79 9.07 5.80
N ASP A 304 -10.77 8.14 6.75
CA ASP A 304 -9.71 8.03 7.77
C ASP A 304 -8.34 7.68 7.17
N PHE A 305 -8.29 7.13 5.95
CA PHE A 305 -7.04 6.74 5.30
C PHE A 305 -6.65 7.66 4.14
N LYS A 306 -7.57 8.52 3.66
CA LYS A 306 -7.41 9.25 2.39
C LYS A 306 -6.21 10.19 2.38
N ASN A 307 -6.02 10.98 3.43
CA ASN A 307 -4.93 11.97 3.50
C ASN A 307 -3.72 11.45 4.31
N THR A 308 -3.84 10.27 4.89
CA THR A 308 -2.84 9.73 5.81
C THR A 308 -1.59 9.22 5.11
N ILE A 309 -0.45 9.46 5.74
CA ILE A 309 0.89 9.02 5.33
C ILE A 309 1.61 8.25 6.45
N ALA A 310 1.02 8.18 7.64
CA ALA A 310 1.52 7.39 8.74
C ALA A 310 0.39 6.69 9.50
N MET A 311 0.61 5.42 9.84
CA MET A 311 -0.18 4.71 10.84
C MET A 311 0.50 4.85 12.18
N VAL A 312 -0.24 5.20 13.22
CA VAL A 312 0.29 5.43 14.57
C VAL A 312 -0.26 4.38 15.52
N PHE A 313 0.65 3.78 16.29
CA PHE A 313 0.36 2.84 17.36
C PHE A 313 0.90 3.44 18.66
N ASP A 314 0.02 4.06 19.45
CA ASP A 314 0.38 4.59 20.76
C ASP A 314 0.37 3.48 21.83
N GLU A 315 1.26 3.66 22.81
CA GLU A 315 1.47 2.78 23.96
C GLU A 315 1.38 1.28 23.67
N PHE A 316 1.97 0.83 22.57
CA PHE A 316 1.91 -0.59 22.22
C PHE A 316 2.74 -1.41 23.22
N LYS A 317 2.10 -2.42 23.84
CA LYS A 317 2.74 -3.31 24.82
C LYS A 317 3.13 -4.66 24.23
N THR A 318 2.51 -5.02 23.12
CA THR A 318 2.72 -6.32 22.46
C THR A 318 2.74 -6.17 20.94
N VAL A 319 3.59 -6.95 20.28
CA VAL A 319 3.66 -7.10 18.83
C VAL A 319 3.52 -8.58 18.51
N LYS A 320 2.53 -8.92 17.68
CA LYS A 320 2.36 -10.29 17.19
C LYS A 320 2.91 -10.47 15.77
N SER A 321 2.98 -11.73 15.33
CA SER A 321 3.51 -12.09 14.03
C SER A 321 2.72 -11.51 12.85
N GLU A 322 1.44 -11.22 13.07
CA GLU A 322 0.46 -10.72 12.11
C GLU A 322 0.79 -9.29 11.67
N ILE A 323 1.40 -8.48 12.55
CA ILE A 323 1.90 -7.14 12.22
C ILE A 323 2.90 -7.19 11.06
N LYS A 324 3.63 -8.30 10.88
CA LYS A 324 4.57 -8.51 9.76
C LYS A 324 3.90 -8.52 8.39
N GLN A 325 2.57 -8.69 8.35
CA GLN A 325 1.74 -8.66 7.14
C GLN A 325 1.40 -7.23 6.69
N LEU A 326 1.61 -6.21 7.55
CA LEU A 326 1.39 -4.80 7.22
C LEU A 326 2.46 -4.25 6.27
N GLN A 327 2.46 -4.69 5.03
CA GLN A 327 3.40 -4.22 4.01
C GLN A 327 2.91 -2.92 3.39
N SER A 328 2.29 -2.98 2.21
CA SER A 328 1.87 -1.77 1.49
C SER A 328 0.36 -1.50 1.57
N HIS A 329 -0.43 -2.46 2.06
CA HIS A 329 -1.90 -2.33 2.12
C HIS A 329 -2.50 -3.01 3.33
N ILE A 330 -3.71 -2.58 3.69
CA ILE A 330 -4.58 -3.25 4.67
C ILE A 330 -6.01 -3.30 4.11
N SER A 331 -6.73 -4.39 4.39
CA SER A 331 -8.13 -4.56 4.00
C SER A 331 -9.02 -4.26 5.19
N LEU A 332 -10.11 -3.52 4.96
CA LEU A 332 -11.08 -3.14 5.97
C LEU A 332 -12.49 -3.53 5.53
N ALA A 333 -13.30 -3.93 6.50
CA ALA A 333 -14.72 -4.23 6.33
C ALA A 333 -15.57 -3.35 7.25
N PRO A 334 -15.78 -2.06 6.92
CA PRO A 334 -16.56 -1.18 7.80
C PRO A 334 -18.02 -1.61 7.83
N LYS A 335 -18.67 -1.41 8.97
CA LYS A 335 -20.09 -1.78 9.13
C LYS A 335 -20.96 -0.98 8.15
N ASN A 336 -21.79 -1.67 7.38
CA ASN A 336 -22.73 -1.10 6.41
C ASN A 336 -22.08 -0.29 5.26
N GLN A 337 -20.78 -0.41 5.03
CA GLN A 337 -20.08 0.23 3.91
C GLN A 337 -19.44 -0.83 3.00
N LEU A 338 -18.86 -0.38 1.88
CA LEU A 338 -18.08 -1.25 1.01
C LEU A 338 -16.82 -1.74 1.73
N ASN A 339 -16.48 -3.01 1.54
CA ASN A 339 -15.16 -3.52 1.88
C ASN A 339 -14.13 -2.81 0.99
N PHE A 340 -13.08 -2.30 1.61
CA PHE A 340 -12.05 -1.58 0.88
C PHE A 340 -10.63 -1.97 1.29
N LYS A 341 -9.73 -1.89 0.33
CA LYS A 341 -8.30 -2.03 0.53
C LYS A 341 -7.65 -0.65 0.50
N ALA A 342 -6.99 -0.26 1.58
CA ALA A 342 -6.26 1.01 1.68
C ALA A 342 -4.75 0.81 1.51
N GLU A 343 -4.08 1.78 0.90
CA GLU A 343 -2.62 1.88 0.98
C GLU A 343 -2.19 2.34 2.37
N ILE A 344 -1.14 1.71 2.88
CA ILE A 344 -0.49 2.08 4.14
C ILE A 344 0.98 2.42 3.88
N TYR A 345 1.52 3.35 4.65
CA TYR A 345 2.82 3.97 4.38
C TYR A 345 3.79 3.76 5.53
N ALA A 346 4.14 4.80 6.29
CA ALA A 346 4.92 4.65 7.51
C ALA A 346 4.07 3.99 8.62
N LYS A 347 4.71 3.16 9.46
CA LYS A 347 4.12 2.60 10.68
C LYS A 347 4.96 3.05 11.85
N LEU A 348 4.39 3.90 12.69
CA LEU A 348 5.03 4.54 13.81
C LEU A 348 4.53 3.89 15.10
N PHE A 349 5.44 3.30 15.85
CA PHE A 349 5.15 2.61 17.10
C PHE A 349 5.75 3.40 18.25
N PHE A 350 4.96 3.75 19.25
CA PHE A 350 5.39 4.55 20.38
C PHE A 350 5.28 3.77 21.70
N SER A 351 6.35 3.72 22.48
CA SER A 351 6.35 3.15 23.82
C SER A 351 7.20 3.98 24.78
N ALA A 352 6.87 3.90 26.08
CA ALA A 352 7.74 4.45 27.13
C ALA A 352 8.81 3.45 27.57
N GLU A 353 8.45 2.17 27.55
CA GLU A 353 9.27 1.07 28.02
C GLU A 353 9.71 0.18 26.85
N ASP A 354 10.64 -0.74 27.13
CA ASP A 354 10.91 -1.84 26.21
C ASP A 354 9.66 -2.69 26.01
N VAL A 355 9.55 -3.29 24.83
CA VAL A 355 8.41 -4.12 24.45
C VAL A 355 8.89 -5.58 24.33
N PRO A 356 8.70 -6.42 25.37
CA PRO A 356 9.32 -7.75 25.44
C PRO A 356 8.95 -8.68 24.27
N SER A 357 7.75 -8.49 23.72
CA SER A 357 7.29 -9.25 22.54
C SER A 357 8.03 -8.90 21.24
N LEU A 358 8.66 -7.73 21.18
CA LEU A 358 9.47 -7.28 20.04
C LEU A 358 10.95 -7.55 20.32
N VAL A 359 11.42 -7.18 21.52
CA VAL A 359 12.78 -7.40 22.00
C VAL A 359 12.74 -8.36 23.19
N GLY A 360 13.05 -9.64 22.96
CA GLY A 360 13.14 -10.63 24.03
C GLY A 360 14.53 -10.69 24.65
N GLU A 361 14.64 -11.42 25.77
CA GLU A 361 15.90 -11.63 26.51
C GLU A 361 17.04 -12.18 25.63
N HIS A 362 16.71 -12.99 24.62
CA HIS A 362 17.68 -13.63 23.71
C HIS A 362 17.81 -12.93 22.35
N GLY A 363 17.24 -11.73 22.23
CA GLY A 363 17.29 -10.93 21.02
C GLY A 363 15.97 -10.86 20.27
N VAL A 364 16.03 -10.29 19.08
CA VAL A 364 14.87 -9.96 18.26
C VAL A 364 14.74 -10.98 17.13
N GLU A 365 13.52 -11.40 16.82
CA GLU A 365 13.28 -12.26 15.67
C GLU A 365 13.76 -11.60 14.37
N ASP A 366 14.56 -12.32 13.57
CA ASP A 366 15.16 -11.83 12.31
C ASP A 366 14.15 -11.11 11.39
N GLN A 367 12.90 -11.56 11.38
CA GLN A 367 11.84 -10.95 10.59
C GLN A 367 11.46 -9.53 11.05
N PHE A 368 11.54 -9.24 12.35
CA PHE A 368 11.33 -7.89 12.89
C PHE A 368 12.57 -7.03 12.69
N LEU A 369 13.78 -7.60 12.84
CA LEU A 369 15.04 -6.91 12.55
C LEU A 369 15.12 -6.38 11.11
N ASN A 370 14.58 -7.15 10.16
CA ASN A 370 14.55 -6.75 8.75
C ASN A 370 13.44 -5.75 8.39
N ARG A 371 12.66 -5.27 9.38
CA ARG A 371 11.51 -4.37 9.18
C ARG A 371 11.58 -3.11 10.03
N PHE A 372 11.95 -3.26 11.31
CA PHE A 372 11.93 -2.19 12.30
C PHE A 372 13.24 -1.40 12.35
N THR A 373 13.07 -0.09 12.32
CA THR A 373 14.06 0.88 12.80
C THR A 373 13.68 1.36 14.19
N HIS A 374 14.65 1.89 14.93
CA HIS A 374 14.52 2.21 16.34
C HIS A 374 15.14 3.56 16.66
N PHE A 375 14.36 4.42 17.31
CA PHE A 375 14.82 5.64 17.96
C PHE A 375 14.64 5.49 19.47
N ASN A 376 15.75 5.64 20.20
CA ASN A 376 15.75 5.74 21.65
C ASN A 376 15.91 7.21 22.03
N MET A 377 14.84 7.81 22.53
CA MET A 377 14.75 9.24 22.78
C MET A 377 14.70 9.53 24.28
N ILE A 378 15.55 10.45 24.72
CA ILE A 378 15.69 10.86 26.13
C ILE A 378 15.40 12.35 26.29
N GLY A 379 15.09 12.76 27.53
CA GLY A 379 14.80 14.15 27.87
C GLY A 379 13.31 14.46 27.99
N GLN A 380 12.99 15.69 28.40
CA GLN A 380 11.63 16.10 28.74
C GLN A 380 11.28 17.42 28.06
N ILE A 381 10.28 17.42 27.18
CA ILE A 381 9.87 18.62 26.45
C ILE A 381 9.35 19.71 27.41
N ASP A 382 8.64 19.29 28.45
CA ASP A 382 8.04 20.19 29.46
C ASP A 382 9.08 20.90 30.34
N SER A 383 10.33 20.43 30.32
CA SER A 383 11.44 21.06 31.05
C SER A 383 12.12 22.19 30.25
N ARG A 384 11.81 22.31 28.95
CA ARG A 384 12.49 23.27 28.07
C ARG A 384 12.05 24.71 28.38
N PRO A 385 12.99 25.67 28.58
CA PRO A 385 12.64 27.03 28.97
C PRO A 385 11.67 27.72 28.00
N LEU A 386 11.86 27.53 26.70
CA LEU A 386 10.98 28.14 25.69
C LEU A 386 9.57 27.54 25.77
N TYR A 387 9.47 26.22 25.87
CA TYR A 387 8.20 25.50 26.00
C TYR A 387 7.41 25.96 27.23
N GLN A 388 8.07 26.13 28.37
CA GLN A 388 7.45 26.66 29.59
C GLN A 388 7.01 28.11 29.45
N THR A 389 7.78 28.93 28.73
CA THR A 389 7.51 30.37 28.59
C THR A 389 6.30 30.65 27.70
N ILE A 390 6.20 29.95 26.56
CA ILE A 390 5.15 30.23 25.56
C ILE A 390 3.96 29.27 25.66
N GLY A 391 4.13 28.14 26.36
CA GLY A 391 3.11 27.10 26.51
C GLY A 391 3.00 26.17 25.30
N GLN A 392 2.42 25.00 25.53
CA GLN A 392 2.30 23.92 24.53
C GLN A 392 1.60 24.36 23.24
N ALA A 393 0.49 25.09 23.33
CA ALA A 393 -0.30 25.49 22.16
C ALA A 393 0.51 26.39 21.21
N ALA A 394 1.09 27.48 21.72
CA ALA A 394 1.92 28.37 20.91
C ALA A 394 3.20 27.69 20.40
N TYR A 395 3.74 26.72 21.16
CA TYR A 395 4.85 25.90 20.72
C TYR A 395 4.45 24.98 19.56
N MET A 396 3.28 24.35 19.61
CA MET A 396 2.73 23.57 18.50
C MET A 396 2.50 24.44 17.27
N ASP A 397 1.80 25.57 17.43
CA ASP A 397 1.48 26.51 16.35
C ASP A 397 2.74 27.03 15.65
N GLY A 398 3.83 27.19 16.39
CA GLY A 398 5.13 27.60 15.83
C GLY A 398 5.83 26.53 14.98
N LEU A 399 5.50 25.25 15.19
CA LEU A 399 6.15 24.09 14.57
C LEU A 399 5.33 23.47 13.43
N VAL A 400 4.00 23.51 13.48
CA VAL A 400 3.12 22.97 12.43
C VAL A 400 3.47 23.53 11.04
N PRO A 401 3.70 24.85 10.84
CA PRO A 401 4.10 25.38 9.53
C PRO A 401 5.40 24.78 9.00
N TYR A 402 6.38 24.55 9.88
CA TYR A 402 7.65 23.95 9.49
C TYR A 402 7.46 22.54 8.94
N VAL A 403 6.72 21.69 9.66
CA VAL A 403 6.45 20.31 9.22
C VAL A 403 5.65 20.32 7.91
N CYS A 404 4.61 21.15 7.82
CA CYS A 404 3.79 21.29 6.63
C CYS A 404 4.62 21.68 5.39
N ASP A 405 5.44 22.72 5.50
CA ASP A 405 6.30 23.19 4.41
C ASP A 405 7.36 22.16 4.02
N TYR A 406 7.93 21.46 5.01
CA TYR A 406 8.88 20.37 4.77
C TYR A 406 8.23 19.26 3.93
N PHE A 407 7.05 18.78 4.33
CA PHE A 407 6.32 17.75 3.59
C PHE A 407 5.95 18.20 2.19
N ASN A 408 5.36 19.39 2.03
CA ASN A 408 4.95 19.91 0.73
C ASN A 408 6.14 20.08 -0.23
N THR A 409 7.27 20.60 0.27
CA THR A 409 8.50 20.77 -0.51
C THR A 409 9.05 19.42 -0.96
N ALA A 410 9.27 18.50 -0.02
CA ALA A 410 9.85 17.21 -0.35
C ALA A 410 8.91 16.36 -1.23
N ILE A 411 7.59 16.41 -1.02
CA ILE A 411 6.62 15.78 -1.94
C ILE A 411 6.76 16.35 -3.35
N THR A 412 6.85 17.67 -3.49
CA THR A 412 7.05 18.33 -4.79
C THR A 412 8.33 17.84 -5.46
N ASP A 413 9.43 17.75 -4.72
CA ASP A 413 10.70 17.23 -5.22
C ASP A 413 10.59 15.78 -5.71
N TYR A 414 9.94 14.91 -4.94
CA TYR A 414 9.73 13.52 -5.36
C TYR A 414 8.82 13.44 -6.60
N VAL A 415 7.77 14.26 -6.68
CA VAL A 415 6.88 14.29 -7.85
C VAL A 415 7.65 14.77 -9.10
N ALA A 416 8.51 15.78 -8.96
CA ALA A 416 9.33 16.33 -10.05
C ALA A 416 10.32 15.30 -10.64
N LEU A 417 10.80 14.32 -9.84
CA LEU A 417 11.63 13.22 -10.33
C LEU A 417 10.88 12.25 -11.26
N GLY A 418 9.55 12.27 -11.23
CA GLY A 418 8.71 11.26 -11.87
C GLY A 418 8.71 9.93 -11.11
N LYS A 419 7.65 9.14 -11.35
CA LYS A 419 7.32 7.96 -10.53
C LYS A 419 8.47 6.97 -10.32
N THR A 420 9.14 6.56 -11.40
CA THR A 420 10.18 5.51 -11.30
C THR A 420 11.39 5.98 -10.50
N GLN A 421 11.84 7.22 -10.68
CA GLN A 421 12.99 7.74 -9.95
C GLN A 421 12.63 8.08 -8.50
N ALA A 422 11.41 8.58 -8.26
CA ALA A 422 10.88 8.78 -6.92
C ALA A 422 10.86 7.48 -6.10
N GLU A 423 10.33 6.39 -6.69
CA GLU A 423 10.32 5.06 -6.06
C GLU A 423 11.74 4.56 -5.75
N LYS A 424 12.68 4.74 -6.68
CA LYS A 424 14.10 4.36 -6.50
C LYS A 424 14.77 5.16 -5.39
N LYS A 425 14.59 6.49 -5.38
CA LYS A 425 15.14 7.38 -4.33
C LYS A 425 14.61 6.99 -2.96
N ALA A 426 13.31 6.74 -2.85
CA ALA A 426 12.67 6.30 -1.61
C ALA A 426 13.23 4.96 -1.12
N GLU A 427 13.38 3.97 -2.01
CA GLU A 427 13.90 2.65 -1.62
C GLU A 427 15.36 2.73 -1.15
N LEU A 428 16.19 3.53 -1.82
CA LEU A 428 17.57 3.78 -1.40
C LEU A 428 17.64 4.48 -0.04
N PHE A 429 16.79 5.50 0.17
CA PHE A 429 16.69 6.17 1.47
C PHE A 429 16.31 5.17 2.57
N LEU A 430 15.23 4.40 2.40
CA LEU A 430 14.78 3.44 3.42
C LEU A 430 15.83 2.34 3.70
N LYS A 431 16.61 1.92 2.69
CA LYS A 431 17.75 1.01 2.89
C LYS A 431 18.83 1.65 3.75
N GLY A 432 19.23 2.88 3.44
CA GLY A 432 20.23 3.62 4.22
C GLY A 432 19.75 3.92 5.63
N PHE A 433 18.48 4.30 5.78
CA PHE A 433 17.85 4.56 7.07
C PHE A 433 17.82 3.30 7.94
N MET A 434 17.45 2.14 7.38
CA MET A 434 17.54 0.84 8.06
C MET A 434 18.98 0.47 8.43
N HIS A 435 19.97 0.84 7.63
CA HIS A 435 21.36 0.59 7.96
C HIS A 435 21.84 1.42 9.16
N ARG A 436 21.40 2.69 9.28
CA ARG A 436 21.76 3.58 10.38
C ARG A 436 20.98 3.31 11.67
N HIS A 437 19.67 3.12 11.54
CA HIS A 437 18.73 3.06 12.67
C HIS A 437 18.04 1.71 12.82
N GLY A 438 18.49 0.68 12.10
CA GLY A 438 17.90 -0.66 12.18
C GLY A 438 17.95 -1.20 13.60
N LEU A 439 16.89 -1.90 14.00
CA LEU A 439 16.78 -2.49 15.34
C LEU A 439 17.94 -3.44 15.65
N GLY A 440 18.52 -4.08 14.62
CA GLY A 440 19.65 -5.01 14.75
C GLY A 440 20.98 -4.34 15.09
N ASN A 441 21.06 -3.02 15.04
CA ASN A 441 22.22 -2.26 15.50
C ASN A 441 22.23 -2.13 17.04
N PHE A 442 21.07 -2.33 17.68
CA PHE A 442 20.88 -2.11 19.11
C PHE A 442 20.59 -3.42 19.87
N HIS A 443 20.14 -4.47 19.18
CA HIS A 443 19.76 -5.75 19.78
C HIS A 443 20.29 -6.94 18.99
N ASN A 444 20.64 -8.02 19.70
CA ASN A 444 21.10 -9.28 19.11
C ASN A 444 19.99 -9.97 18.32
N LYS A 445 20.37 -10.86 17.40
CA LYS A 445 19.40 -11.72 16.71
C LYS A 445 18.99 -12.86 17.61
N LEU A 446 17.69 -13.18 17.59
CA LEU A 446 17.19 -14.36 18.29
C LEU A 446 17.83 -15.65 17.77
N SER A 447 18.19 -15.70 16.48
CA SER A 447 18.91 -16.84 15.89
C SER A 447 20.26 -17.11 16.58
N ASP A 448 20.99 -16.05 16.92
CA ASP A 448 22.25 -16.12 17.66
C ASP A 448 21.99 -16.54 19.13
N GLY A 449 20.95 -15.99 19.76
CA GLY A 449 20.54 -16.38 21.11
C GLY A 449 20.11 -17.85 21.23
N ILE A 450 19.48 -18.42 20.20
CA ILE A 450 19.10 -19.84 20.17
C ILE A 450 20.33 -20.75 20.24
N ASP A 451 21.46 -20.36 19.65
CA ASP A 451 22.68 -21.17 19.71
C ASP A 451 23.24 -21.25 21.13
N VAL A 452 23.10 -20.17 21.91
CA VAL A 452 23.44 -20.17 23.34
C VAL A 452 22.52 -21.10 24.11
N VAL A 453 21.19 -20.97 23.93
CA VAL A 453 20.20 -21.85 24.58
C VAL A 453 20.44 -23.33 24.25
N VAL A 454 20.80 -23.64 23.01
CA VAL A 454 21.10 -25.02 22.58
C VAL A 454 22.33 -25.58 23.29
N ARG A 455 23.39 -24.76 23.48
CA ARG A 455 24.58 -25.16 24.24
C ARG A 455 24.28 -25.35 25.72
N GLU A 456 23.58 -24.40 26.34
CA GLU A 456 23.17 -24.50 27.75
C GLU A 456 22.29 -25.72 28.02
N LEU A 457 21.34 -26.00 27.12
CA LEU A 457 20.51 -27.20 27.19
C LEU A 457 21.35 -28.48 27.01
N ALA A 458 22.29 -28.50 26.06
CA ALA A 458 23.17 -29.65 25.86
C ALA A 458 24.03 -29.94 27.09
N GLN A 459 24.56 -28.88 27.72
CA GLN A 459 25.29 -28.97 28.99
C GLN A 459 24.39 -29.48 30.11
N HIS A 460 23.16 -28.97 30.23
CA HIS A 460 22.20 -29.45 31.21
C HIS A 460 21.84 -30.93 31.03
N ILE A 461 21.73 -31.41 29.78
CA ILE A 461 21.54 -32.83 29.48
C ILE A 461 22.75 -33.66 29.93
N ARG A 462 23.98 -33.17 29.70
CA ARG A 462 25.21 -33.82 30.17
C ARG A 462 25.23 -33.91 31.70
N ASP A 463 24.89 -32.83 32.40
CA ASP A 463 24.99 -32.77 33.86
C ASP A 463 23.91 -33.62 34.54
N THR A 464 22.73 -33.73 33.92
CA THR A 464 21.61 -34.51 34.46
C THR A 464 21.60 -35.98 34.03
N GLN A 465 22.55 -36.41 33.19
CA GLN A 465 22.57 -37.76 32.57
C GLN A 465 22.53 -38.93 33.57
N ALA A 466 23.03 -38.74 34.80
CA ALA A 466 23.11 -39.78 35.81
C ALA A 466 21.78 -40.01 36.57
N PHE A 467 20.89 -39.02 36.58
CA PHE A 467 19.68 -39.04 37.41
C PHE A 467 18.39 -38.79 36.62
N ASN A 468 18.49 -38.31 35.38
CA ASN A 468 17.33 -38.06 34.53
C ASN A 468 17.02 -39.26 33.62
N THR A 469 15.87 -39.89 33.84
CA THR A 469 15.44 -41.09 33.10
C THR A 469 15.16 -40.84 31.61
N SER A 470 15.04 -39.57 31.20
CA SER A 470 14.87 -39.19 29.79
C SER A 470 16.20 -39.13 29.04
N VAL A 471 17.34 -39.08 29.72
CA VAL A 471 18.67 -39.07 29.12
C VAL A 471 19.26 -40.48 29.18
N ILE A 472 19.73 -40.98 28.05
CA ILE A 472 20.35 -42.31 27.94
C ILE A 472 21.79 -42.13 27.46
N LYS A 473 22.74 -42.48 28.32
CA LYS A 473 24.15 -42.60 27.95
C LYS A 473 24.40 -43.91 27.21
N SER A 474 25.09 -43.84 26.08
CA SER A 474 25.56 -45.01 25.33
C SER A 474 26.98 -44.76 24.83
N VAL A 475 27.59 -45.79 24.23
CA VAL A 475 28.91 -45.70 23.59
C VAL A 475 28.96 -44.70 22.44
N HIS A 476 27.81 -44.39 21.82
CA HIS A 476 27.70 -43.41 20.73
C HIS A 476 27.31 -41.99 21.19
N GLY A 477 27.25 -41.74 22.51
CA GLY A 477 26.92 -40.43 23.07
C GLY A 477 25.61 -40.40 23.86
N LEU A 478 25.06 -39.19 24.03
CA LEU A 478 23.86 -38.94 24.82
C LEU A 478 22.60 -38.95 23.95
N PHE A 479 21.61 -39.74 24.34
CA PHE A 479 20.31 -39.80 23.70
C PHE A 479 19.23 -39.18 24.59
N LEU A 480 18.50 -38.20 24.07
CA LEU A 480 17.38 -37.56 24.76
C LEU A 480 16.04 -38.13 24.28
N ARG A 481 15.33 -38.84 25.16
CA ARG A 481 13.94 -39.29 24.95
C ARG A 481 12.95 -38.20 25.32
N ASN A 482 11.75 -38.28 24.76
CA ASN A 482 10.67 -37.31 25.01
C ASN A 482 11.14 -35.86 24.84
N ALA A 483 12.02 -35.63 23.85
CA ALA A 483 12.78 -34.40 23.71
C ALA A 483 11.90 -33.14 23.70
N ASP A 484 10.74 -33.15 23.03
CA ASP A 484 9.84 -31.99 23.01
C ASP A 484 9.31 -31.60 24.39
N LYS A 485 9.04 -32.60 25.25
CA LYS A 485 8.63 -32.37 26.63
C LYS A 485 9.81 -31.90 27.47
N PHE A 486 10.96 -32.56 27.34
CA PHE A 486 12.17 -32.17 28.08
C PHE A 486 12.60 -30.72 27.77
N ILE A 487 12.62 -30.34 26.49
CA ILE A 487 12.92 -28.99 26.04
C ILE A 487 11.88 -28.01 26.60
N GLN A 488 10.59 -28.37 26.59
CA GLN A 488 9.54 -27.52 27.13
C GLN A 488 9.69 -27.31 28.65
N ASP A 489 9.95 -28.39 29.40
CA ASP A 489 10.11 -28.35 30.84
C ASP A 489 11.35 -27.50 31.20
N TYR A 490 12.47 -27.71 30.50
CA TYR A 490 13.67 -26.87 30.65
C TYR A 490 13.37 -25.39 30.36
N ILE A 491 12.64 -25.07 29.27
CA ILE A 491 12.25 -23.70 28.96
C ILE A 491 11.33 -23.10 30.04
N ASN A 492 10.43 -23.90 30.60
CA ASN A 492 9.52 -23.45 31.64
C ASN A 492 10.23 -23.17 32.97
N ASP A 493 11.29 -23.91 33.26
CA ASP A 493 12.03 -23.82 34.52
C ASP A 493 13.10 -22.72 34.50
N GLN A 494 13.71 -22.45 33.35
CA GLN A 494 14.86 -21.54 33.24
C GLN A 494 14.53 -20.11 32.79
N TYR A 495 13.35 -19.86 32.21
CA TYR A 495 13.06 -18.59 31.54
C TYR A 495 11.84 -17.86 32.11
N SER A 496 11.80 -16.53 31.96
CA SER A 496 10.64 -15.70 32.30
C SER A 496 9.44 -15.99 31.37
N GLU A 497 8.22 -15.60 31.75
CA GLU A 497 7.01 -15.82 30.92
C GLU A 497 7.13 -15.27 29.48
N SER A 498 7.88 -14.17 29.32
CA SER A 498 8.17 -13.58 28.01
C SER A 498 9.16 -14.42 27.19
N GLY A 499 10.23 -14.93 27.83
CA GLY A 499 11.21 -15.84 27.22
C GLY A 499 10.60 -17.19 26.85
N LYS A 500 9.73 -17.75 27.72
CA LYS A 500 9.00 -19.01 27.47
C LYS A 500 8.22 -18.97 26.17
N THR A 501 7.50 -17.88 25.94
CA THR A 501 6.68 -17.72 24.74
C THR A 501 7.55 -17.64 23.49
N MET A 502 8.59 -16.79 23.48
CA MET A 502 9.43 -16.55 22.31
C MET A 502 10.29 -17.77 21.92
N ILE A 503 10.92 -18.42 22.91
CA ILE A 503 11.77 -19.60 22.71
C ILE A 503 10.93 -20.86 22.51
N GLY A 504 9.78 -20.97 23.19
CA GLY A 504 8.85 -22.09 23.10
C GLY A 504 8.30 -22.31 21.69
N PHE A 505 8.08 -21.25 20.91
CA PHE A 505 7.72 -21.35 19.49
C PHE A 505 8.85 -21.89 18.59
N LYS A 506 10.10 -21.92 19.08
CA LYS A 506 11.28 -22.39 18.36
C LYS A 506 11.77 -23.77 18.82
N ARG A 507 11.00 -24.51 19.63
CA ARG A 507 11.34 -25.88 20.09
C ARG A 507 11.76 -26.83 18.97
N SER A 508 11.08 -26.78 17.81
CA SER A 508 11.47 -27.61 16.66
C SER A 508 12.85 -27.24 16.11
N VAL A 509 13.22 -25.95 16.13
CA VAL A 509 14.54 -25.47 15.72
C VAL A 509 15.61 -25.88 16.73
N ILE A 510 15.33 -25.72 18.03
CA ILE A 510 16.20 -26.17 19.12
C ILE A 510 16.45 -27.67 19.01
N SER A 511 15.40 -28.47 18.84
CA SER A 511 15.46 -29.93 18.66
C SER A 511 16.36 -30.33 17.48
N LYS A 512 16.25 -29.64 16.34
CA LYS A 512 17.13 -29.87 15.19
C LYS A 512 18.57 -29.46 15.47
N LYS A 513 18.81 -28.28 16.02
CA LYS A 513 20.17 -27.79 16.32
C LYS A 513 20.88 -28.61 17.41
N LEU A 514 20.13 -29.13 18.37
CA LEU A 514 20.62 -30.03 19.42
C LEU A 514 21.04 -31.41 18.86
N SER A 515 20.39 -31.85 17.78
CA SER A 515 20.63 -33.18 17.20
C SER A 515 21.90 -33.26 16.35
N LEU A 516 22.65 -34.34 16.51
CA LEU A 516 23.74 -34.71 15.61
C LEU A 516 23.20 -34.89 14.19
N GLY A 517 23.68 -34.07 13.25
CA GLY A 517 23.24 -34.08 11.85
C GLY A 517 21.93 -33.33 11.54
N GLY A 518 21.37 -32.58 12.49
CA GLY A 518 20.28 -31.62 12.21
C GLY A 518 18.89 -32.23 11.98
N LYS A 519 18.71 -33.53 12.23
CA LYS A 519 17.49 -34.27 11.90
C LYS A 519 16.41 -34.25 13.00
N GLY A 520 16.73 -33.73 14.18
CA GLY A 520 15.84 -33.71 15.34
C GLY A 520 15.59 -35.12 15.90
N SER A 521 14.38 -35.37 16.41
CA SER A 521 14.01 -36.63 17.05
C SER A 521 13.71 -37.75 16.03
N GLN A 522 14.57 -38.78 15.99
CA GLN A 522 14.49 -39.92 15.07
C GLN A 522 14.44 -41.26 15.81
N ALA A 523 14.07 -42.32 15.10
CA ALA A 523 14.11 -43.68 15.64
C ALA A 523 15.56 -44.18 15.69
N HIS A 524 16.09 -44.42 16.88
CA HIS A 524 17.44 -44.94 17.10
C HIS A 524 17.39 -46.33 17.71
N ARG A 525 18.30 -47.22 17.28
CA ARG A 525 18.65 -48.43 18.01
C ARG A 525 19.78 -48.09 18.98
N ILE A 526 19.48 -48.00 20.27
CA ILE A 526 20.45 -47.56 21.27
C ILE A 526 21.25 -48.79 21.76
N PRO A 527 22.58 -48.85 21.54
CA PRO A 527 23.39 -49.98 22.00
C PRO A 527 23.34 -50.15 23.52
N GLY A 528 23.31 -51.40 23.97
CA GLY A 528 23.23 -51.75 25.39
C GLY A 528 21.80 -51.89 25.96
N ARG A 529 20.76 -51.72 25.13
CA ARG A 529 19.36 -52.02 25.52
C ARG A 529 18.73 -53.08 24.61
N SER A 530 17.93 -53.95 25.22
CA SER A 530 17.15 -55.01 24.56
C SER A 530 15.84 -54.52 23.92
N THR A 531 15.52 -53.23 24.05
CA THR A 531 14.25 -52.64 23.57
C THR A 531 14.27 -52.31 22.07
N PRO A 532 13.10 -52.31 21.39
CA PRO A 532 12.98 -51.87 20.00
C PRO A 532 13.41 -50.41 19.79
N THR A 533 13.55 -50.01 18.52
CA THR A 533 13.92 -48.66 18.10
C THR A 533 13.16 -47.60 18.89
N THR A 534 13.90 -46.72 19.55
CA THR A 534 13.34 -45.68 20.43
C THR A 534 13.48 -44.33 19.76
N ARG A 535 12.41 -43.54 19.77
CA ARG A 535 12.46 -42.18 19.22
C ARG A 535 13.17 -41.25 20.21
N ALA A 536 14.32 -40.72 19.80
CA ALA A 536 15.19 -39.88 20.63
C ALA A 536 15.96 -38.89 19.76
N ILE A 537 16.56 -37.88 20.40
CA ILE A 537 17.59 -37.04 19.79
C ILE A 537 18.95 -37.59 20.22
N LEU A 538 19.81 -37.94 19.26
CA LEU A 538 21.24 -38.08 19.54
C LEU A 538 21.82 -36.67 19.68
N VAL A 539 22.21 -36.27 20.88
CA VAL A 539 22.71 -34.91 21.16
C VAL A 539 24.08 -34.75 20.53
N ASN A 540 24.30 -33.63 19.82
CA ASN A 540 25.59 -33.34 19.18
C ASN A 540 26.69 -33.14 20.24
N PRO A 541 27.74 -34.00 20.30
CA PRO A 541 28.81 -33.91 21.28
C PRO A 541 29.55 -32.57 21.28
N ALA A 542 29.69 -31.94 20.11
CA ALA A 542 30.34 -30.64 19.96
C ALA A 542 29.62 -29.49 20.70
N LEU A 543 28.43 -29.73 21.25
CA LEU A 543 27.68 -28.74 22.05
C LEU A 543 27.96 -28.82 23.55
N TYR A 544 28.56 -29.90 24.03
CA TYR A 544 28.72 -30.15 25.47
C TYR A 544 30.07 -30.77 25.86
N ASP A 545 30.92 -31.18 24.92
CA ASP A 545 32.33 -31.52 25.14
C ASP A 545 33.22 -30.33 24.70
N ASP A 546 33.80 -29.62 25.67
CA ASP A 546 34.74 -28.49 25.43
C ASP A 546 36.15 -28.95 24.97
N SER A 547 36.32 -30.22 24.60
CA SER A 547 37.59 -30.71 24.06
C SER A 547 37.68 -30.38 22.57
N ASP A 548 38.43 -29.33 22.24
CA ASP A 548 38.89 -28.99 20.87
C ASP A 548 39.73 -30.10 20.18
N ASN A 549 39.84 -31.30 20.76
CA ASN A 549 40.58 -32.44 20.21
C ASN A 549 39.74 -33.71 20.37
N ASP A 550 39.08 -34.15 19.30
CA ASP A 550 38.56 -35.52 19.02
C ASP A 550 37.20 -35.53 18.28
N ILE A 551 36.87 -34.46 17.54
CA ILE A 551 35.65 -34.39 16.72
C ILE A 551 35.76 -35.29 15.46
N GLU A 552 36.95 -35.60 14.96
CA GLU A 552 37.12 -36.42 13.75
C GLU A 552 36.88 -37.93 13.97
N ASP A 553 37.27 -38.49 15.12
CA ASP A 553 37.17 -39.94 15.35
C ASP A 553 35.73 -40.41 15.68
N GLY A 554 34.93 -39.57 16.34
CA GLY A 554 33.54 -39.90 16.69
C GLY A 554 32.58 -39.88 15.48
N ILE A 555 32.79 -38.96 14.54
CA ILE A 555 31.94 -38.82 13.34
C ILE A 555 32.27 -39.90 12.31
N ALA A 556 33.55 -40.25 12.13
CA ALA A 556 33.99 -41.30 11.23
C ALA A 556 33.51 -42.70 11.66
N HIS A 557 33.39 -42.96 12.96
CA HIS A 557 32.95 -44.27 13.43
C HIS A 557 31.43 -44.50 13.24
N TYR A 558 30.61 -43.45 13.31
CA TYR A 558 29.14 -43.58 13.19
C TYR A 558 28.66 -43.57 11.73
N ALA A 559 29.31 -42.77 10.85
CA ALA A 559 28.99 -42.75 9.41
C ALA A 559 29.27 -44.09 8.71
N ASN A 560 30.17 -44.91 9.26
CA ASN A 560 30.48 -46.26 8.78
C ASN A 560 29.63 -47.38 9.43
N SER A 561 28.71 -47.03 10.35
CA SER A 561 27.83 -48.00 11.05
C SER A 561 26.32 -47.80 10.78
N LEU A 562 25.98 -46.84 9.93
CA LEU A 562 24.69 -46.77 9.22
C LEU A 562 24.81 -47.52 7.89
#